data_AF-A0A8J7RLD7-F1
#
_entry.id   AF-A0A8J7RLD7-F1
#
_cell.length_a   1.000
_cell.length_b   1.000
_cell.length_c   1.000
_cell.angle_alpha   90.00
_cell.angle_beta   90.00
_cell.angle_gamma   90.00
#
_symmetry.space_group_name_H-M   'P 1'
#
loop_
_entity.id
_entity.type
_entity.pdbx_description
1 polymer ?
#
loop_
_entity_poly.entity_id
_entity_poly.type
_entity_poly.pdbx_seq_one_letter_code
_entity_poly.pdbx_strand_id
1 'polypeptide(L)'
;MPLIIKEDPSQYPLPSEGLHHGVCVDAVDLGELDTPFGRKHKLSLIWELKEIDDDGSHYIVGKRYTWSLNEKANLRKDLERWRGGKFSPEQLQGGIDLEEFIGVNATLFITHNVTEERTFANVESILPFKNEKGELDPYQFESSGEYVRVIEREGYLKPEEYAESVNGSK
;
A
#
# COMPACT_ATOMS: atom_id res chain seq x y z
N MET A 1 24.62 13.91 -35.25
CA MET A 1 24.24 12.68 -34.51
C MET A 1 22.74 12.77 -34.24
N PRO A 2 21.93 11.79 -34.66
CA PRO A 2 20.52 11.79 -34.30
C PRO A 2 20.36 11.46 -32.81
N LEU A 3 19.60 12.28 -32.10
CA LEU A 3 19.18 12.05 -30.72
C LEU A 3 17.91 11.19 -30.80
N ILE A 4 18.04 9.90 -30.58
CA ILE A 4 16.90 8.97 -30.61
C ILE A 4 16.39 8.83 -29.17
N ILE A 5 15.22 9.41 -28.92
CA ILE A 5 14.45 9.18 -27.69
C ILE A 5 13.72 7.85 -27.88
N LYS A 6 14.04 6.86 -27.07
CA LYS A 6 13.23 5.64 -26.93
C LYS A 6 12.37 5.82 -25.70
N GLU A 7 11.09 5.48 -25.84
CA GLU A 7 10.25 5.19 -24.70
C GLU A 7 10.87 3.98 -24.00
N ASP A 8 11.44 4.18 -22.82
CA ASP A 8 11.74 3.08 -21.92
C ASP A 8 10.42 2.84 -21.19
N PRO A 9 9.60 1.84 -21.57
CA PRO A 9 8.44 1.51 -20.78
C PRO A 9 9.03 1.05 -19.46
N SER A 10 9.10 1.94 -18.46
CA SER A 10 9.73 1.65 -17.18
C SER A 10 9.11 0.35 -16.66
N GLN A 11 9.79 -0.77 -16.88
CA GLN A 11 9.41 -2.04 -16.31
C GLN A 11 9.89 -1.90 -14.88
N TYR A 12 9.09 -1.22 -14.06
CA TYR A 12 9.30 -1.26 -12.63
C TYR A 12 9.33 -2.74 -12.28
N PRO A 13 10.37 -3.20 -11.59
CA PRO A 13 10.49 -4.60 -11.26
C PRO A 13 9.24 -4.97 -10.45
N LEU A 14 8.58 -6.05 -10.86
CA LEU A 14 7.35 -6.53 -10.25
C LEU A 14 7.67 -7.77 -9.42
N PRO A 15 7.24 -7.83 -8.15
CA PRO A 15 7.35 -9.07 -7.40
C PRO A 15 6.51 -10.16 -8.06
N SER A 16 6.88 -11.42 -7.86
CA SER A 16 6.11 -12.55 -8.39
C SER A 16 4.67 -12.58 -7.85
N GLU A 17 3.74 -13.24 -8.54
CA GLU A 17 2.42 -13.51 -7.95
C GLU A 17 2.54 -14.53 -6.83
N GLY A 18 1.76 -14.36 -5.76
CA GLY A 18 1.74 -15.32 -4.65
C GLY A 18 1.82 -14.66 -3.28
N LEU A 19 2.32 -15.44 -2.31
CA LEU A 19 2.46 -15.00 -0.93
C LEU A 19 3.84 -14.41 -0.69
N HIS A 20 3.85 -13.17 -0.20
CA HIS A 20 5.03 -12.38 0.10
C HIS A 20 5.01 -11.95 1.56
N HIS A 21 6.17 -11.76 2.15
CA HIS A 21 6.30 -11.14 3.47
C HIS A 21 6.78 -9.71 3.29
N GLY A 22 6.19 -8.79 4.04
CA GLY A 22 6.59 -7.38 4.00
C GLY A 22 6.32 -6.66 5.31
N VAL A 23 6.77 -5.42 5.37
CA VAL A 23 6.58 -4.49 6.48
C VAL A 23 5.84 -3.27 5.97
N CYS A 24 4.85 -2.79 6.71
CA CYS A 24 4.15 -1.57 6.36
C CYS A 24 5.08 -0.38 6.62
N VAL A 25 5.29 0.44 5.60
CA VAL A 25 6.23 1.57 5.64
C VAL A 25 5.52 2.93 5.57
N ASP A 26 4.26 2.96 5.14
CA ASP A 26 3.50 4.21 5.12
C ASP A 26 1.98 4.00 5.12
N ALA A 27 1.29 5.02 5.66
CA ALA A 27 -0.13 5.22 5.54
C ALA A 27 -0.37 6.62 4.97
N VAL A 28 -0.85 6.69 3.74
CA VAL A 28 -0.91 7.93 2.96
C VAL A 28 -2.36 8.35 2.76
N ASP A 29 -2.74 9.52 3.26
CA ASP A 29 -3.99 10.17 2.90
C ASP A 29 -3.88 10.75 1.48
N LEU A 30 -4.78 10.33 0.59
CA LEU A 30 -4.83 10.78 -0.81
C LEU A 30 -5.90 11.85 -1.05
N GLY A 31 -6.64 12.25 -0.02
CA GLY A 31 -7.70 13.24 -0.11
C GLY A 31 -8.90 12.77 -0.95
N GLU A 32 -9.70 13.75 -1.38
CA GLU A 32 -10.96 13.55 -2.11
C GLU A 32 -10.74 13.37 -3.62
N LEU A 33 -10.61 12.13 -4.06
CA LEU A 33 -10.36 11.77 -5.46
C LEU A 33 -11.66 11.53 -6.24
N ASP A 34 -11.67 11.97 -7.51
CA ASP A 34 -12.75 11.69 -8.45
C ASP A 34 -12.69 10.24 -8.91
N THR A 35 -13.76 9.48 -8.65
CA THR A 35 -13.93 8.12 -9.14
C THR A 35 -15.12 8.05 -10.10
N PRO A 36 -15.26 6.97 -10.90
CA PRO A 36 -16.46 6.76 -11.73
C PRO A 36 -17.77 6.77 -10.94
N PHE A 37 -17.71 6.57 -9.61
CA PHE A 37 -18.86 6.53 -8.71
C PHE A 37 -18.98 7.81 -7.85
N GLY A 38 -18.36 8.91 -8.29
CA GLY A 38 -18.33 10.19 -7.60
C GLY A 38 -17.06 10.39 -6.77
N ARG A 39 -16.97 11.55 -6.12
CA ARG A 39 -15.83 11.91 -5.28
C ARG A 39 -15.80 11.07 -4.01
N LYS A 40 -14.62 10.56 -3.68
CA LYS A 40 -14.39 9.72 -2.50
C LYS A 40 -13.07 10.07 -1.85
N HIS A 41 -13.07 10.23 -0.53
CA HIS A 41 -11.85 10.25 0.26
C HIS A 41 -11.13 8.90 0.17
N LYS A 42 -9.89 8.92 -0.31
CA LYS A 42 -9.03 7.76 -0.51
C LYS A 42 -7.81 7.82 0.39
N LEU A 43 -7.29 6.64 0.72
CA LEU A 43 -5.99 6.48 1.37
C LEU A 43 -5.24 5.30 0.73
N SER A 44 -3.94 5.21 0.95
CA SER A 44 -3.12 4.08 0.55
C SER A 44 -2.28 3.58 1.71
N LEU A 45 -2.27 2.26 1.92
CA LEU A 45 -1.26 1.63 2.75
C LEU A 45 -0.15 1.12 1.83
N ILE A 46 1.10 1.27 2.27
CA ILE A 46 2.31 0.93 1.50
C ILE A 46 3.14 -0.05 2.31
N TRP A 47 3.61 -1.11 1.65
CA TRP A 47 4.48 -2.12 2.22
C TRP A 47 5.76 -2.25 1.41
N GLU A 48 6.84 -2.49 2.12
CA GLU A 48 8.11 -2.96 1.58
C GLU A 48 8.18 -4.47 1.76
N LEU A 49 8.42 -5.21 0.67
CA LEU A 49 8.55 -6.66 0.69
C LEU A 49 9.96 -7.06 1.12
N LYS A 50 10.11 -8.25 1.71
CA LYS A 50 11.43 -8.86 1.96
C LYS A 50 12.18 -9.21 0.68
N GLU A 51 11.45 -9.45 -0.41
CA GLU A 51 12.04 -9.73 -1.70
C GLU A 51 12.66 -8.46 -2.29
N ILE A 52 13.78 -8.65 -2.98
CA ILE A 52 14.54 -7.60 -3.65
C ILE A 52 14.46 -7.81 -5.17
N ASP A 53 14.57 -6.72 -5.91
CA ASP A 53 14.74 -6.73 -7.35
C ASP A 53 16.19 -7.02 -7.77
N ASP A 54 16.41 -7.06 -9.09
CA ASP A 54 17.74 -7.31 -9.68
C ASP A 54 18.75 -6.18 -9.37
N ASP A 55 18.26 -4.99 -9.01
CA ASP A 55 19.06 -3.84 -8.61
C ASP A 55 19.37 -3.84 -7.10
N GLY A 56 18.86 -4.84 -6.36
CA GLY A 56 19.06 -5.01 -4.92
C GLY A 56 18.13 -4.16 -4.05
N SER A 57 17.14 -3.49 -4.63
CA SER A 57 16.15 -2.69 -3.91
C SER A 57 14.93 -3.53 -3.53
N HIS A 58 14.34 -3.25 -2.38
CA HIS A 58 13.13 -3.95 -1.95
C HIS A 58 11.92 -3.55 -2.78
N TYR A 59 11.05 -4.52 -3.11
CA TYR A 59 9.80 -4.20 -3.80
C TYR A 59 8.87 -3.39 -2.91
N ILE A 60 8.35 -2.29 -3.44
CA ILE A 60 7.33 -1.48 -2.78
C ILE A 60 5.97 -1.76 -3.42
N VAL A 61 5.02 -2.22 -2.60
CA VAL A 61 3.65 -2.50 -3.03
C VAL A 61 2.66 -1.71 -2.20
N GLY A 62 1.54 -1.33 -2.81
CA GLY A 62 0.53 -0.52 -2.13
C GLY A 62 -0.88 -0.99 -2.43
N LYS A 63 -1.80 -0.71 -1.50
CA LYS A 63 -3.23 -0.92 -1.69
C LYS A 63 -4.00 0.33 -1.36
N ARG A 64 -4.81 0.80 -2.32
CA ARG A 64 -5.68 1.95 -2.14
C ARG A 64 -7.02 1.54 -1.55
N TYR A 65 -7.50 2.32 -0.62
CA TYR A 65 -8.76 2.13 0.09
C TYR A 65 -9.63 3.37 0.03
N THR A 66 -10.93 3.18 0.24
CA THR A 66 -11.83 4.28 0.62
C THR A 66 -11.70 4.51 2.12
N TRP A 67 -11.64 5.78 2.55
CA TRP A 67 -11.60 6.20 3.94
C TRP A 67 -12.93 5.85 4.65
N SER A 68 -13.08 4.60 5.06
CA SER A 68 -14.30 4.12 5.72
C SER A 68 -14.03 2.89 6.57
N LEU A 69 -14.60 2.89 7.77
CA LEU A 69 -14.56 1.76 8.72
C LEU A 69 -15.92 1.08 8.86
N ASN A 70 -16.82 1.27 7.88
CA ASN A 70 -18.09 0.53 7.89
C ASN A 70 -17.84 -0.98 7.75
N GLU A 71 -18.81 -1.80 8.16
CA GLU A 71 -18.67 -3.27 8.18
C GLU A 71 -18.38 -3.88 6.79
N LYS A 72 -18.80 -3.21 5.71
CA LYS A 72 -18.56 -3.66 4.33
C LYS A 72 -17.26 -3.12 3.74
N ALA A 73 -16.59 -2.16 4.39
CA ALA A 73 -15.41 -1.50 3.87
C ALA A 73 -14.22 -2.45 3.84
N ASN A 74 -13.51 -2.45 2.71
CA ASN A 74 -12.33 -3.30 2.54
C ASN A 74 -11.21 -2.94 3.51
N LEU A 75 -11.06 -1.64 3.84
CA LEU A 75 -10.09 -1.17 4.82
C LEU A 75 -10.28 -1.87 6.17
N ARG A 76 -11.49 -1.79 6.74
CA ARG A 76 -11.81 -2.47 8.00
C ARG A 76 -11.55 -3.97 7.92
N LYS A 77 -12.03 -4.64 6.88
CA LYS A 77 -11.87 -6.09 6.71
C LYS A 77 -10.41 -6.51 6.68
N ASP A 78 -9.59 -5.78 5.94
CA ASP A 78 -8.16 -6.06 5.82
C ASP A 78 -7.41 -5.76 7.12
N LEU A 79 -7.71 -4.65 7.81
CA LEU A 79 -7.12 -4.33 9.11
C LEU A 79 -7.47 -5.37 10.19
N GLU A 80 -8.74 -5.78 10.27
CA GLU A 80 -9.18 -6.83 11.22
C GLU A 80 -8.50 -8.17 10.91
N ARG A 81 -8.39 -8.52 9.62
CA ARG A 81 -7.71 -9.73 9.18
C ARG A 81 -6.23 -9.67 9.55
N TRP A 82 -5.55 -8.59 9.22
CA TRP A 82 -4.12 -8.39 9.45
C TRP A 82 -3.78 -8.40 10.94
N ARG A 83 -4.60 -7.76 11.78
CA ARG A 83 -4.45 -7.81 13.24
C ARG A 83 -4.82 -9.17 13.85
N GLY A 84 -5.51 -10.04 13.11
CA GLY A 84 -6.03 -11.30 13.61
C GLY A 84 -7.21 -11.17 14.58
N GLY A 85 -7.96 -10.05 14.51
CA GLY A 85 -9.08 -9.80 15.42
C GLY A 85 -9.96 -8.63 15.01
N LYS A 86 -11.25 -8.69 15.39
CA LYS A 86 -12.22 -7.61 15.11
C LYS A 86 -11.99 -6.38 15.97
N PHE A 87 -12.29 -5.19 15.46
CA PHE A 87 -12.32 -3.99 16.29
C PHE A 87 -13.59 -3.98 17.16
N SER A 88 -13.46 -3.47 18.38
CA SER A 88 -14.60 -3.17 19.23
C SER A 88 -15.40 -1.98 18.69
N PRO A 89 -16.70 -1.88 18.99
CA PRO A 89 -17.51 -0.71 18.62
C PRO A 89 -16.89 0.62 19.10
N GLU A 90 -16.31 0.63 20.31
CA GLU A 90 -15.67 1.79 20.92
C GLU A 90 -14.44 2.23 20.12
N GLN A 91 -13.61 1.29 19.67
CA GLN A 91 -12.46 1.59 18.81
C GLN A 91 -12.89 2.14 17.46
N LEU A 92 -13.93 1.55 16.85
CA LEU A 92 -14.43 2.02 15.56
C LEU A 92 -15.02 3.43 15.65
N GLN A 93 -15.61 3.78 16.81
CA GLN A 93 -16.15 5.12 17.07
C GLN A 93 -15.05 6.14 17.38
N GLY A 94 -14.01 5.72 18.12
CA GLY A 94 -12.84 6.56 18.43
C GLY A 94 -11.94 6.84 17.23
N GLY A 95 -12.05 6.04 16.17
CA GLY A 95 -11.16 6.07 15.02
C GLY A 95 -10.00 5.09 15.20
N ILE A 96 -9.42 4.68 14.07
CA ILE A 96 -8.25 3.80 14.04
C ILE A 96 -7.10 4.64 13.51
N ASP A 97 -6.02 4.70 14.27
CA ASP A 97 -4.77 5.30 13.81
C ASP A 97 -4.05 4.32 12.88
N LEU A 98 -3.83 4.75 11.64
CA LEU A 98 -3.13 3.93 10.64
C LEU A 98 -1.61 4.03 10.80
N GLU A 99 -1.09 5.04 11.50
CA GLU A 99 0.33 5.17 11.81
C GLU A 99 0.81 4.04 12.73
N GLU A 100 -0.08 3.52 13.60
CA GLU A 100 0.21 2.36 14.46
C GLU A 100 0.53 1.09 13.67
N PHE A 101 0.19 1.05 12.39
CA PHE A 101 0.50 -0.08 11.51
C PHE A 101 1.86 0.04 10.84
N ILE A 102 2.53 1.20 10.90
CA ILE A 102 3.87 1.37 10.34
C ILE A 102 4.86 0.54 11.16
N GLY A 103 5.74 -0.19 10.49
CA GLY A 103 6.66 -1.16 11.09
C GLY A 103 6.03 -2.52 11.37
N VAL A 104 4.71 -2.69 11.20
CA VAL A 104 4.05 -3.98 11.41
C VAL A 104 4.28 -4.89 10.20
N ASN A 105 4.67 -6.13 10.46
CA ASN A 105 4.85 -7.16 9.44
C ASN A 105 3.52 -7.75 8.96
N ALA A 106 3.46 -8.04 7.66
CA ALA A 106 2.31 -8.62 6.99
C ALA A 106 2.73 -9.78 6.08
N THR A 107 1.82 -10.72 5.87
CA THR A 107 1.86 -11.65 4.74
C THR A 107 0.88 -11.15 3.70
N LEU A 108 1.39 -10.78 2.52
CA LEU A 108 0.64 -10.14 1.44
C LEU A 108 0.44 -11.16 0.32
N PHE A 109 -0.80 -11.30 -0.15
CA PHE A 109 -1.08 -12.05 -1.37
C PHE A 109 -1.10 -11.08 -2.55
N ILE A 110 -0.14 -11.21 -3.46
CA ILE A 110 0.03 -10.36 -4.63
C ILE A 110 -0.56 -11.04 -5.86
N THR A 111 -1.37 -10.28 -6.59
CA THR A 111 -1.93 -10.68 -7.89
C THR A 111 -1.52 -9.66 -8.96
N HIS A 112 -1.33 -10.13 -10.18
CA HIS A 112 -0.99 -9.28 -11.31
C HIS A 112 -2.25 -8.96 -12.11
N ASN A 113 -2.50 -7.68 -12.29
CA ASN A 113 -3.50 -7.21 -13.23
C ASN A 113 -2.79 -6.76 -14.50
N VAL A 114 -3.02 -7.49 -15.59
CA VAL A 114 -2.46 -7.19 -16.91
C VAL A 114 -3.42 -6.26 -17.65
N THR A 115 -2.95 -5.07 -18.03
CA THR A 115 -3.62 -4.20 -19.01
C THR A 115 -2.94 -4.34 -20.37
N GLU A 116 -3.54 -3.76 -21.42
CA GLU A 116 -2.92 -3.74 -22.76
C GLU A 116 -1.56 -3.04 -22.78
N GLU A 117 -1.32 -2.13 -21.83
CA GLU A 117 -0.12 -1.30 -21.74
C GLU A 117 0.89 -1.81 -20.70
N ARG A 118 0.41 -2.37 -19.58
CA ARG A 118 1.29 -2.68 -18.43
C ARG A 118 0.70 -3.72 -17.47
N THR A 119 1.58 -4.50 -16.86
CA THR A 119 1.23 -5.36 -15.72
C THR A 119 1.43 -4.62 -14.40
N PHE A 120 0.44 -4.70 -13.51
CA PHE A 120 0.50 -4.09 -12.17
C PHE A 120 0.39 -5.17 -11.09
N ALA A 121 1.37 -5.22 -10.19
CA ALA A 121 1.27 -5.99 -8.96
C ALA A 121 0.31 -5.28 -7.98
N ASN A 122 -0.74 -5.98 -7.58
CA ASN A 122 -1.73 -5.50 -6.63
C ASN A 122 -1.76 -6.40 -5.40
N VAL A 123 -1.89 -5.78 -4.22
CA VAL A 123 -2.15 -6.52 -2.99
C VAL A 123 -3.61 -6.92 -2.97
N GLU A 124 -3.90 -8.21 -3.11
CA GLU A 124 -5.27 -8.74 -3.05
C GLU A 124 -5.71 -8.92 -1.60
N SER A 125 -4.87 -9.53 -0.77
CA SER A 125 -5.19 -9.78 0.64
C SER A 125 -4.00 -9.59 1.57
N ILE A 126 -4.32 -9.23 2.81
CA ILE A 126 -3.35 -8.97 3.88
C ILE A 126 -3.64 -9.92 5.02
N LEU A 127 -2.64 -10.67 5.45
CA LEU A 127 -2.70 -11.66 6.50
C LEU A 127 -1.71 -11.29 7.61
N PRO A 128 -1.97 -11.71 8.87
CA PRO A 128 -1.01 -11.56 9.94
C PRO A 128 0.28 -12.29 9.57
N PHE A 129 1.42 -11.65 9.79
CA PHE A 129 2.69 -12.34 9.69
C PHE A 129 2.78 -13.40 10.79
N LYS A 130 3.23 -14.59 10.39
CA LYS A 130 3.54 -15.69 11.30
C LYS A 130 4.96 -16.12 11.04
N ASN A 131 5.72 -16.33 12.11
CA ASN A 131 7.08 -16.84 12.01
C ASN A 131 7.07 -18.33 11.56
N GLU A 132 8.26 -18.91 11.39
CA GLU A 132 8.42 -20.30 10.93
C GLU A 132 7.73 -21.34 11.84
N LYS A 133 7.44 -20.99 13.09
CA LYS A 133 6.71 -21.84 14.05
C LYS A 133 5.19 -21.68 13.96
N GLY A 134 4.70 -20.79 13.11
CA GLY A 134 3.27 -20.49 12.95
C GLY A 134 2.71 -19.54 14.02
N GLU A 135 3.57 -18.93 14.84
CA GLU A 135 3.19 -17.98 15.88
C GLU A 135 3.11 -16.57 15.31
N LEU A 136 2.21 -15.73 15.86
CA LEU A 136 2.11 -14.33 15.46
C LEU A 136 3.36 -13.57 15.90
N ASP A 137 4.04 -12.93 14.95
CA ASP A 137 5.23 -12.13 15.23
C ASP A 137 5.23 -10.84 14.40
N PRO A 138 4.42 -9.84 14.79
CA PRO A 138 4.20 -8.64 13.99
C PRO A 138 5.42 -7.73 13.83
N TYR A 139 6.53 -8.00 14.52
CA TYR A 139 7.75 -7.19 14.51
C TYR A 139 9.02 -8.05 14.34
N GLN A 140 8.89 -9.18 13.66
CA GLN A 140 9.99 -10.12 13.41
C GLN A 140 11.14 -9.49 12.60
N PHE A 141 10.84 -8.55 11.70
CA PHE A 141 11.84 -7.89 10.87
C PHE A 141 11.47 -6.43 10.58
N GLU A 142 12.49 -5.59 10.40
CA GLU A 142 12.35 -4.16 10.11
C GLU A 142 12.41 -3.90 8.60
N SER A 143 12.02 -2.69 8.20
CA SER A 143 12.25 -2.19 6.84
C SER A 143 13.73 -1.92 6.59
N SER A 144 14.12 -1.90 5.32
CA SER A 144 15.45 -1.50 4.85
C SER A 144 15.85 -0.08 5.32
N GLY A 145 14.86 0.79 5.51
CA GLY A 145 15.05 2.22 5.77
C GLY A 145 15.28 3.05 4.50
N GLU A 146 15.23 2.43 3.32
CA GLU A 146 15.38 3.11 2.03
C GLU A 146 14.09 3.82 1.59
N TYR A 147 12.94 3.31 2.01
CA TYR A 147 11.66 3.95 1.73
C TYR A 147 11.51 5.27 2.50
N VAL A 148 11.46 6.38 1.76
CA VAL A 148 11.10 7.70 2.32
C VAL A 148 9.59 7.86 2.32
N ARG A 149 9.01 8.17 3.49
CA ARG A 149 7.58 8.40 3.65
C ARG A 149 7.08 9.52 2.75
N VAL A 150 5.87 9.40 2.21
CA VAL A 150 5.32 10.39 1.28
C VAL A 150 5.30 11.78 1.89
N ILE A 151 4.97 11.88 3.18
CA ILE A 151 4.95 13.14 3.94
C ILE A 151 6.34 13.78 4.13
N GLU A 152 7.42 13.02 3.96
CA GLU A 152 8.81 13.45 4.13
C GLU A 152 9.52 13.73 2.81
N ARG A 153 8.89 13.45 1.66
CA ARG A 153 9.49 13.64 0.34
C ARG A 153 9.55 15.12 -0.03
N GLU A 154 10.60 15.48 -0.77
CA GLU A 154 10.65 16.79 -1.44
C GLU A 154 9.48 16.92 -2.42
N GLY A 155 8.72 18.02 -2.31
CA GLY A 155 7.53 18.25 -3.12
C GLY A 155 6.26 17.55 -2.62
N TYR A 156 6.24 17.10 -1.35
CA TYR A 156 5.01 16.63 -0.71
C TYR A 156 3.86 17.64 -0.87
N LEU A 157 2.74 17.14 -1.37
CA LEU A 157 1.48 17.88 -1.45
C LEU A 157 0.58 17.41 -0.32
N LYS A 158 -0.08 18.36 0.36
CA LYS A 158 -1.12 17.99 1.32
C LYS A 158 -2.24 17.21 0.62
N PRO A 159 -3.04 16.39 1.33
CA PRO A 159 -4.05 15.55 0.69
C PRO A 159 -5.02 16.32 -0.21
N GLU A 160 -5.38 17.55 0.17
CA GLU A 160 -6.23 18.45 -0.62
C GLU A 160 -5.55 18.86 -1.95
N GLU A 161 -4.31 19.33 -1.88
CA GLU A 161 -3.52 19.78 -3.04
C GLU A 161 -3.20 18.60 -3.97
N TYR A 162 -2.86 17.44 -3.40
CA TYR A 162 -2.67 16.21 -4.15
C TYR A 162 -3.95 15.82 -4.90
N ALA A 163 -5.09 15.81 -4.20
CA ALA A 163 -6.37 15.50 -4.80
C ALA A 163 -6.75 16.47 -5.92
N GLU A 164 -6.49 17.77 -5.75
CA GLU A 164 -6.67 18.77 -6.81
C GLU A 164 -5.79 18.51 -8.03
N SER A 165 -4.50 18.20 -7.83
CA SER A 165 -3.59 17.88 -8.95
C SER A 165 -4.04 16.65 -9.73
N VAL A 166 -4.52 15.61 -9.04
CA VAL A 166 -4.96 14.37 -9.66
C VAL A 166 -6.30 14.54 -10.37
N ASN A 167 -7.24 15.25 -9.75
CA ASN A 167 -8.57 15.47 -10.33
C ASN A 167 -8.55 16.47 -11.49
N GLY A 168 -7.71 17.50 -11.41
CA GLY A 168 -7.57 18.56 -12.42
C GLY A 168 -6.77 18.16 -13.66
N SER A 169 -6.11 17.00 -13.66
CA SER A 169 -5.35 16.46 -14.80
C SER A 169 -6.23 15.77 -15.86
N LYS A 170 -7.51 16.15 -15.99
CA LYS A 170 -8.45 15.61 -16.98
C LYS A 170 -8.60 16.50 -18.21
#